data_AF-A0A1G5BE11-F1
#
_entry.id   AF-A0A1G5BE11-F1
#
_cell.length_a   1.000
_cell.length_b   1.000
_cell.length_c   1.000
_cell.angle_alpha   90.00
_cell.angle_beta   90.00
_cell.angle_gamma   90.00
#
_symmetry.space_group_name_H-M   'P 1'
#
loop_
_entity.id
_entity.type
_entity.pdbx_description
1 polymer ?
#
loop_
_entity_poly.entity_id
_entity_poly.type
_entity_poly.pdbx_seq_one_letter_code
_entity_poly.pdbx_strand_id
1 'polypeptide(L)'
;MQNRTNRISVRLSDDELERMRAKMEEAGITNMSKYMRKMILDGYCVRVDTKDLREMVYLIRMCSNNLNQYAKKANGLGVICVPDIKDLQRRFEDIWKGMRAILKKFASIK
;
A
#
# COMPACT_ATOMS: atom_id res chain seq x y z
N MET A 1 7.71 -20.40 -37.34
CA MET A 1 8.14 -20.44 -35.92
C MET A 1 9.36 -19.55 -35.77
N GLN A 2 9.37 -18.61 -34.83
CA GLN A 2 10.52 -17.73 -34.59
C GLN A 2 11.60 -18.52 -33.85
N ASN A 3 12.83 -18.55 -34.36
CA ASN A 3 13.96 -19.19 -33.68
C ASN A 3 14.32 -18.38 -32.44
N ARG A 4 14.28 -19.03 -31.27
CA ARG A 4 14.63 -18.43 -29.97
C ARG A 4 15.98 -18.99 -29.52
N THR A 5 17.05 -18.21 -29.69
CA THR A 5 18.44 -18.63 -29.43
C THR A 5 18.97 -18.19 -28.07
N ASN A 6 18.40 -17.14 -27.47
CA ASN A 6 18.84 -16.59 -26.20
C ASN A 6 18.27 -17.41 -25.02
N ARG A 7 19.14 -17.78 -24.06
CA ARG A 7 18.77 -18.49 -22.82
C ARG A 7 19.03 -17.62 -21.61
N ILE A 8 18.05 -17.53 -20.72
CA ILE A 8 18.15 -16.91 -19.39
C ILE A 8 18.00 -18.03 -18.36
N SER A 9 18.87 -18.08 -17.36
CA SER A 9 18.81 -19.05 -16.27
C SER A 9 18.75 -18.33 -14.92
N VAL A 10 17.81 -18.74 -14.07
CA VAL A 10 17.65 -18.26 -12.69
C VAL A 10 17.75 -19.46 -11.77
N ARG A 11 18.48 -19.33 -10.67
CA ARG A 11 18.52 -20.33 -9.59
C ARG A 11 17.48 -19.96 -8.55
N LEU A 12 16.72 -20.94 -8.09
CA LEU A 12 15.66 -20.80 -7.09
C LEU A 12 15.92 -21.79 -5.97
N SER A 13 15.52 -21.44 -4.74
CA SER A 13 15.35 -22.43 -3.67
C SER A 13 14.16 -23.34 -3.96
N ASP A 14 14.03 -24.44 -3.22
CA ASP A 14 12.90 -25.36 -3.34
C ASP A 14 11.57 -24.64 -3.05
N ASP A 15 11.53 -23.80 -2.01
CA ASP A 15 10.35 -22.98 -1.66
C ASP A 15 9.95 -22.00 -2.76
N GLU A 16 10.94 -21.34 -3.38
CA GLU A 16 10.70 -20.40 -4.48
C GLU A 16 10.15 -21.13 -5.72
N LEU A 17 10.67 -22.33 -6.00
CA LEU A 17 10.21 -23.16 -7.10
C LEU A 17 8.78 -23.66 -6.89
N GLU A 18 8.44 -24.11 -5.68
CA GLU A 18 7.11 -24.56 -5.32
C GLU A 18 6.09 -23.42 -5.43
N ARG A 19 6.41 -22.26 -4.85
CA ARG A 19 5.56 -21.07 -4.93
C ARG A 19 5.33 -20.62 -6.37
N MET A 20 6.36 -20.71 -7.21
CA MET A 20 6.23 -20.39 -8.63
C MET A 20 5.32 -21.37 -9.37
N ARG A 21 5.39 -22.67 -9.06
CA ARG A 21 4.50 -23.69 -9.63
C ARG A 21 3.04 -23.48 -9.24
N ALA A 22 2.78 -23.15 -7.98
CA ALA A 22 1.43 -22.82 -7.52
C ALA A 22 0.83 -21.63 -8.29
N LYS A 23 1.59 -20.54 -8.45
CA LYS A 23 1.15 -19.38 -9.26
C LYS A 23 0.95 -19.70 -10.74
N MET A 24 1.76 -20.62 -11.27
CA MET A 24 1.64 -21.09 -12.65
C MET A 24 0.34 -21.90 -12.85
N GLU A 25 -0.03 -22.71 -11.88
CA GLU A 25 -1.30 -23.44 -11.84
C GLU A 25 -2.51 -22.50 -11.69
N GLU A 26 -2.44 -21.52 -10.79
CA GLU A 26 -3.46 -20.46 -10.63
C GLU A 26 -3.68 -19.68 -11.95
N ALA A 27 -2.62 -19.46 -12.72
CA ALA A 27 -2.69 -18.81 -14.02
C ALA A 27 -3.19 -19.73 -15.16
N GLY A 28 -3.45 -21.01 -14.88
CA GLY A 28 -3.90 -22.02 -15.85
C GLY A 28 -2.85 -22.36 -16.91
N ILE A 29 -1.55 -22.21 -16.60
CA ILE A 29 -0.46 -22.46 -17.55
C ILE A 29 0.25 -23.74 -17.17
N THR A 30 0.33 -24.71 -18.09
CA THR A 30 0.98 -26.01 -17.83
C THR A 30 2.43 -26.08 -18.33
N ASN A 31 2.82 -25.17 -19.22
CA ASN A 31 4.17 -25.12 -19.79
C ASN A 31 5.03 -24.06 -19.08
N MET A 32 6.11 -24.52 -18.43
CA MET A 32 7.04 -23.66 -17.69
C MET A 32 7.65 -22.55 -18.54
N SER A 33 8.12 -22.86 -19.74
CA SER A 33 8.71 -21.85 -20.64
C SER A 33 7.68 -20.84 -21.14
N LYS A 34 6.40 -21.22 -21.24
CA LYS A 34 5.30 -20.31 -21.55
C LYS A 34 5.01 -19.40 -20.36
N TYR A 35 4.94 -19.95 -19.15
CA TYR A 35 4.74 -19.20 -17.91
C TYR A 35 5.85 -18.18 -17.70
N MET A 36 7.12 -18.62 -17.71
CA MET A 36 8.29 -17.76 -17.55
C MET A 36 8.31 -16.63 -18.58
N ARG A 37 8.02 -16.92 -19.85
CA ARG A 37 8.00 -15.89 -20.89
C ARG A 37 6.89 -14.86 -20.66
N LYS A 38 5.69 -15.31 -20.27
CA LYS A 38 4.58 -14.41 -19.91
C LYS A 38 4.99 -13.51 -18.75
N MET A 39 5.65 -14.07 -17.72
CA MET A 39 6.09 -13.28 -16.57
C MET A 39 7.25 -12.32 -16.89
N ILE A 40 8.17 -12.69 -17.78
CA ILE A 40 9.30 -11.83 -18.17
C ILE A 40 8.85 -10.70 -19.10
N LEU A 41 7.91 -10.96 -20.01
CA LEU A 41 7.46 -9.98 -21.02
C LEU A 41 6.28 -9.13 -20.54
N ASP A 42 5.31 -9.76 -19.87
CA ASP A 42 4.05 -9.14 -19.47
C ASP A 42 3.98 -8.88 -17.95
N GLY A 43 5.03 -9.23 -17.20
CA GLY A 43 5.10 -8.98 -15.77
C GLY A 43 5.12 -7.49 -15.48
N TYR A 44 4.10 -6.99 -14.77
CA TYR A 44 4.09 -5.62 -14.28
C TYR A 44 5.08 -5.46 -13.13
N CYS A 45 6.13 -4.67 -13.32
CA CYS A 45 6.96 -4.18 -12.24
C CYS A 45 6.21 -3.03 -11.54
N VAL A 46 5.37 -3.38 -10.56
CA VAL A 46 4.63 -2.38 -9.77
C VAL A 46 5.60 -1.69 -8.81
N ARG A 47 6.09 -0.51 -9.20
CA ARG A 47 6.77 0.41 -8.29
C ARG A 47 5.71 1.22 -7.56
N VAL A 48 5.33 0.76 -6.37
CA VAL A 48 4.40 1.50 -5.50
C VAL A 48 5.15 2.71 -4.93
N ASP A 49 4.86 3.92 -5.41
CA ASP A 49 5.29 5.15 -4.75
C ASP A 49 4.41 5.38 -3.51
N THR A 50 4.96 5.10 -2.33
CA THR A 50 4.25 5.20 -1.05
C THR A 50 4.41 6.55 -0.36
N LYS A 51 4.94 7.58 -1.05
CA LYS A 51 5.09 8.93 -0.48
C LYS A 51 3.78 9.48 0.09
N ASP A 52 2.69 9.33 -0.66
CA ASP A 52 1.36 9.78 -0.24
C ASP A 52 0.88 9.05 1.04
N LEU A 53 1.15 7.75 1.17
CA LEU A 53 0.85 6.98 2.39
C LEU A 53 1.65 7.48 3.60
N ARG A 54 2.90 7.88 3.38
CA ARG A 54 3.78 8.39 4.44
C ARG A 54 3.30 9.73 4.99
N GLU A 55 2.84 10.63 4.11
CA GLU A 55 2.23 11.91 4.49
C GLU A 55 0.95 11.70 5.31
N MET A 56 0.14 10.72 4.92
CA MET A 56 -1.03 10.28 5.67
C MET A 56 -0.72 9.83 7.09
N VAL A 57 0.24 8.91 7.24
CA VAL A 57 0.66 8.37 8.55
C VAL A 57 1.15 9.50 9.44
N TYR A 58 1.84 10.49 8.86
CA TYR A 58 2.28 11.68 9.57
C TYR A 58 1.10 12.54 10.08
N LEU A 59 0.11 12.83 9.24
CA LEU A 59 -1.07 13.61 9.63
C LEU A 59 -1.89 12.90 10.73
N ILE A 60 -2.06 11.58 10.63
CA ILE A 60 -2.73 10.76 11.65
C ILE A 60 -1.98 10.84 12.98
N ARG A 61 -0.65 10.70 12.96
CA ARG A 61 0.18 10.79 14.16
C ARG A 61 0.08 12.16 14.83
N MET A 62 0.07 13.23 14.04
CA MET A 62 -0.17 14.58 14.54
C MET A 62 -1.52 14.69 15.26
N CYS A 63 -2.60 14.19 14.66
CA CYS A 63 -3.92 14.25 15.29
C CYS A 63 -4.01 13.40 16.56
N SER A 64 -3.44 12.20 16.55
CA SER A 64 -3.36 11.35 17.76
C SER A 64 -2.61 12.04 18.90
N ASN A 65 -1.51 12.72 18.59
CA ASN A 65 -0.75 13.48 19.58
C ASN A 65 -1.56 14.65 20.16
N ASN A 66 -2.30 15.37 19.31
CA ASN A 66 -3.12 16.50 19.76
C ASN A 66 -4.32 16.02 20.59
N LEU A 67 -4.98 14.93 20.17
CA LEU A 67 -6.05 14.29 20.93
C LEU A 67 -5.56 13.87 22.33
N ASN A 68 -4.36 13.29 22.41
CA ASN A 68 -3.74 12.91 23.68
C ASN A 68 -3.43 14.15 24.55
N GLN A 69 -3.07 15.29 23.96
CA GLN A 69 -2.90 16.55 24.69
C GLN A 69 -4.22 17.06 25.26
N TYR A 70 -5.32 16.99 24.49
CA TYR A 70 -6.64 17.36 24.99
C TYR A 70 -7.12 16.42 26.10
N ALA A 71 -6.91 15.11 25.97
CA ALA A 71 -7.22 14.14 27.02
C ALA A 71 -6.44 14.44 28.31
N LYS A 72 -5.15 14.78 28.21
CA LYS A 72 -4.33 15.20 29.35
C LYS A 72 -4.83 16.50 30.00
N LYS A 73 -5.19 17.52 29.20
CA LYS A 73 -5.78 18.76 29.72
C LYS A 73 -7.12 18.50 30.42
N ALA A 74 -7.98 17.70 29.82
CA ALA A 74 -9.27 17.32 30.39
C ALA A 74 -9.09 16.57 31.72
N ASN A 75 -8.14 15.62 31.80
CA ASN A 75 -7.86 14.87 33.02
C ASN A 75 -7.23 15.74 34.13
N GLY A 76 -6.46 16.78 33.76
CA GLY A 76 -5.82 17.67 34.72
C GLY A 76 -6.73 18.78 35.26
N LEU A 77 -7.64 19.31 34.44
CA LEU A 77 -8.49 20.46 34.77
C LEU A 77 -9.97 20.09 35.00
N GLY A 78 -10.40 18.88 34.62
CA GLY A 78 -11.80 18.43 34.72
C GLY A 78 -12.76 19.08 33.72
N VAL A 79 -12.28 19.91 32.80
CA VAL A 79 -13.13 20.65 31.84
C VAL A 79 -12.53 20.60 30.44
N ILE A 80 -13.38 20.31 29.44
CA ILE A 80 -13.01 20.35 28.01
C ILE A 80 -13.61 21.62 27.40
N CYS A 81 -12.78 22.42 26.74
CA CYS A 81 -13.24 23.68 26.15
C CYS A 81 -13.75 23.46 24.70
N VAL A 82 -14.88 24.06 24.34
CA VAL A 82 -15.48 23.99 22.99
C VAL A 82 -14.52 24.36 21.85
N PRO A 83 -13.62 25.36 21.97
CA PRO A 83 -12.63 25.68 20.94
C PRO A 83 -11.68 24.52 20.65
N ASP A 84 -11.29 23.75 21.67
CA ASP A 84 -10.41 22.59 21.54
C ASP A 84 -11.07 21.48 20.71
N ILE A 85 -12.37 21.25 20.94
CA ILE A 85 -13.17 20.29 20.17
C ILE A 85 -13.31 20.74 18.71
N LYS A 86 -13.55 22.03 18.47
CA LYS A 86 -13.66 22.58 17.10
C LYS A 86 -12.34 22.48 16.33
N ASP A 87 -11.21 22.72 16.98
CA ASP A 87 -9.88 22.55 16.36
C ASP A 87 -9.62 21.08 16.01
N LEU A 88 -9.99 20.16 16.91
CA LEU A 88 -9.89 18.73 16.66
C LEU A 88 -10.75 18.28 15.47
N GLN A 89 -12.01 18.72 15.40
CA GLN A 89 -12.93 18.42 14.29
C GLN A 89 -12.37 18.90 12.95
N ARG A 90 -11.80 20.11 12.90
CA ARG A 90 -11.19 20.66 11.68
C ARG A 90 -10.02 19.81 11.19
N ARG A 91 -9.13 19.41 12.10
CA ARG A 91 -7.96 18.58 11.75
C ARG A 91 -8.37 17.17 11.28
N PHE A 92 -9.45 16.62 11.84
CA PHE A 92 -10.01 15.35 11.36
C PHE A 92 -10.57 15.45 9.93
N GLU A 93 -11.25 16.55 9.59
CA GLU A 93 -11.73 16.80 8.23
C GLU A 93 -10.58 16.87 7.21
N ASP A 94 -9.46 17.49 7.59
CA ASP A 94 -8.27 17.58 6.72
C ASP A 94 -7.64 16.20 6.46
N ILE A 95 -7.55 15.34 7.49
CA ILE A 95 -7.14 13.93 7.32
C ILE A 95 -8.10 13.20 6.39
N TRP A 96 -9.40 13.36 6.62
CA TRP A 96 -10.44 12.65 5.88
C TRP A 96 -10.44 13.03 4.39
N LYS A 97 -10.14 14.30 4.06
CA LYS A 97 -9.90 14.74 2.68
C LYS A 97 -8.67 14.09 2.06
N GLY A 98 -7.55 14.05 2.78
CA GLY A 98 -6.34 13.33 2.34
C GLY A 98 -6.63 11.85 2.07
N MET A 99 -7.47 11.23 2.90
CA MET A 99 -7.89 9.83 2.74
C MET A 99 -8.72 9.55 1.51
N ARG A 100 -9.67 10.42 1.21
CA ARG A 100 -10.44 10.32 -0.03
C ARG A 100 -9.57 10.53 -1.27
N ALA A 101 -8.58 11.41 -1.20
CA ALA A 101 -7.66 11.64 -2.33
C ALA A 101 -6.80 10.41 -2.63
N ILE A 102 -6.23 9.78 -1.60
CA ILE A 102 -5.39 8.59 -1.76
C ILE A 102 -6.22 7.39 -2.21
N LEU A 103 -7.39 7.14 -1.60
CA LEU A 103 -8.28 6.06 -2.04
C LEU A 103 -8.71 6.22 -3.51
N LYS A 104 -8.98 7.45 -3.97
CA LYS A 104 -9.26 7.72 -5.39
C LYS A 104 -8.06 7.39 -6.29
N LYS A 105 -6.84 7.77 -5.90
CA LYS A 105 -5.63 7.44 -6.65
C LYS A 105 -5.43 5.92 -6.74
N PHE A 106 -5.58 5.19 -5.64
CA PHE A 106 -5.48 3.72 -5.65
C PHE A 106 -6.59 3.05 -6.47
N ALA A 107 -7.84 3.51 -6.38
CA ALA A 107 -8.95 2.99 -7.17
C ALA A 107 -8.78 3.25 -8.68
N SER A 108 -7.97 4.25 -9.07
CA SER A 108 -7.65 4.54 -10.47
C SER A 108 -6.50 3.70 -11.05
N ILE A 109 -5.80 2.91 -10.21
CA ILE A 109 -4.80 1.94 -10.66
C ILE A 109 -5.57 0.67 -11.06
N LYS A 110 -5.63 0.41 -12.38
CA LYS A 110 -6.15 -0.84 -12.97
C LYS A 110 -5.09 -1.93 -12.96
#